data_AF-A0A3D1DL79-F1
#
_entry.id   AF-A0A3D1DL79-F1
#
_cell.length_a   1.000
_cell.length_b   1.000
_cell.length_c   1.000
_cell.angle_alpha   90.00
_cell.angle_beta   90.00
_cell.angle_gamma   90.00
#
_symmetry.space_group_name_H-M   'P 1'
#
loop_
_entity.id
_entity.type
_entity.pdbx_description
1 polymer ?
#
loop_
_entity_poly.entity_id
_entity_poly.type
_entity_poly.pdbx_seq_one_letter_code
_entity_poly.pdbx_strand_id
1 'polypeptide(L)'
;MTRKFPAQLVVLLVLGLSATAGADDSLHDRVRHAHADSNGVKIHYVTLGKGPLVVMIHGFPDYWYTWRHQMAALADSFQVVAIDMRGYNRSDKPKGVEQYDIKLLVGDVAAVIKHVGAKQATIVGHDWGGMVAWQFA
;
A
#
# COMPACT_ATOMS: atom_id res chain seq x y z
N MET A 1 -5.63 71.12 4.83
CA MET A 1 -7.04 70.70 5.00
C MET A 1 -7.11 69.20 4.73
N THR A 2 -7.20 68.43 5.81
CA THR A 2 -7.08 66.98 5.92
C THR A 2 -8.24 66.24 5.26
N ARG A 3 -7.97 65.18 4.47
CA ARG A 3 -8.96 64.12 4.23
C ARG A 3 -8.34 62.75 4.48
N LYS A 4 -9.07 61.99 5.30
CA LYS A 4 -8.76 60.70 5.90
C LYS A 4 -9.03 59.58 4.88
N PHE A 5 -8.23 58.51 4.93
CA PHE A 5 -8.41 57.25 4.20
C PHE A 5 -9.73 56.54 4.59
N PRO A 6 -10.17 55.56 3.77
CA PRO A 6 -10.49 54.28 4.38
C PRO A 6 -9.73 53.14 3.71
N ALA A 7 -9.21 52.26 4.56
CA ALA A 7 -8.61 50.98 4.19
C ALA A 7 -9.63 50.13 3.41
N GLN A 8 -9.26 49.68 2.22
CA GLN A 8 -10.01 48.64 1.52
C GLN A 8 -9.71 47.30 2.19
N LEU A 9 -10.74 46.75 2.82
CA LEU A 9 -10.78 45.42 3.41
C LEU A 9 -10.61 44.38 2.30
N VAL A 10 -9.49 43.65 2.29
CA VAL A 10 -9.30 42.45 1.46
C VAL A 10 -10.06 41.31 2.13
N VAL A 11 -11.19 40.90 1.55
CA VAL A 11 -11.85 39.65 1.90
C VAL A 11 -11.37 38.58 0.92
N LEU A 12 -10.37 37.80 1.33
CA LEU A 12 -10.00 36.58 0.61
C LEU A 12 -10.97 35.48 1.04
N LEU A 13 -12.02 35.26 0.25
CA LEU A 13 -12.92 34.13 0.44
C LEU A 13 -12.20 32.87 -0.05
N VAL A 14 -11.51 32.16 0.84
CA VAL A 14 -11.02 30.81 0.55
C VAL A 14 -12.24 29.89 0.59
N LEU A 15 -12.86 29.68 -0.57
CA LEU A 15 -13.79 28.56 -0.76
C LEU A 15 -12.98 27.28 -0.57
N GLY A 16 -13.13 26.66 0.60
CA GLY A 16 -12.63 25.33 0.87
C GLY A 16 -13.26 24.38 -0.14
N LEU A 17 -12.48 23.98 -1.15
CA LEU A 17 -12.83 22.89 -2.02
C LEU A 17 -12.68 21.61 -1.19
N SER A 18 -13.75 21.22 -0.49
CA SER A 18 -13.84 19.88 0.08
C SER A 18 -13.84 18.90 -1.10
N ALA A 19 -12.68 18.29 -1.35
CA ALA A 19 -12.54 17.26 -2.35
C ALA A 19 -13.43 16.06 -1.97
N THR A 20 -14.50 15.97 -2.73
CA THR A 20 -15.39 14.84 -3.02
C THR A 20 -15.04 13.48 -2.42
N ALA A 21 -16.04 12.84 -1.83
CA ALA A 21 -16.14 11.39 -1.57
C ALA A 21 -16.17 10.56 -2.88
N GLY A 22 -15.13 10.70 -3.70
CA GLY A 22 -14.90 9.95 -4.95
C GLY A 22 -13.48 9.37 -5.05
N ALA A 23 -12.70 9.40 -3.96
CA ALA A 23 -11.33 8.91 -3.94
C ALA A 23 -11.22 7.38 -3.85
N ASP A 24 -12.22 6.69 -3.29
CA ASP A 24 -12.15 5.24 -2.99
C ASP A 24 -12.28 4.38 -4.27
N ASP A 25 -13.23 4.71 -5.16
CA ASP A 25 -13.35 4.07 -6.49
C ASP A 25 -12.11 4.35 -7.37
N SER A 26 -11.44 5.48 -7.17
CA SER A 26 -10.28 5.87 -8.01
C SER A 26 -9.06 4.99 -7.82
N LEU A 27 -8.88 4.35 -6.66
CA LEU A 27 -7.64 3.62 -6.41
C LEU A 27 -7.59 2.32 -7.20
N HIS A 28 -8.71 1.59 -7.28
CA HIS A 28 -8.79 0.34 -8.03
C HIS A 28 -8.37 0.52 -9.50
N ASP A 29 -8.70 1.66 -10.10
CA ASP A 29 -8.31 1.99 -11.48
C ASP A 29 -6.84 2.42 -11.63
N ARG A 30 -6.23 2.90 -10.55
CA ARG A 30 -4.85 3.40 -10.54
C ARG A 30 -3.83 2.30 -10.25
N VAL A 31 -4.20 1.29 -9.46
CA VAL A 31 -3.29 0.23 -9.06
C VAL A 31 -3.12 -0.80 -10.17
N ARG A 32 -1.90 -1.32 -10.31
CA ARG A 32 -1.63 -2.48 -11.17
C ARG A 32 -1.62 -3.74 -10.32
N HIS A 33 -2.44 -4.71 -10.70
CA HIS A 33 -2.39 -6.06 -10.13
C HIS A 33 -1.30 -6.90 -10.80
N ALA A 34 -0.60 -7.71 -10.00
CA ALA A 34 0.39 -8.68 -10.47
C ALA A 34 0.46 -9.88 -9.52
N HIS A 35 1.23 -10.89 -9.91
CA HIS A 35 1.54 -12.04 -9.06
C HIS A 35 3.04 -12.30 -9.09
N ALA A 36 3.62 -12.67 -7.95
CA ALA A 36 4.94 -13.25 -7.84
C ALA A 36 4.84 -14.76 -7.61
N ASP A 37 5.76 -15.53 -8.19
CA ASP A 37 5.90 -16.95 -7.85
C ASP A 37 6.78 -17.11 -6.61
N SER A 38 6.23 -17.75 -5.58
CA SER A 38 6.93 -18.14 -4.35
C SER A 38 6.97 -19.66 -4.27
N ASN A 39 7.92 -20.26 -4.99
CA ASN A 39 8.11 -21.71 -5.08
C ASN A 39 6.81 -22.45 -5.48
N GLY A 40 6.13 -21.95 -6.51
CA GLY A 40 4.87 -22.51 -7.01
C GLY A 40 3.60 -22.01 -6.31
N VAL A 41 3.72 -21.15 -5.28
CA VAL A 41 2.58 -20.43 -4.69
C VAL A 41 2.50 -19.04 -5.32
N LYS A 42 1.40 -18.71 -6.00
CA LYS A 42 1.20 -17.38 -6.58
C LYS A 42 0.75 -16.39 -5.52
N ILE A 43 1.59 -15.39 -5.29
CA ILE A 43 1.33 -14.30 -4.35
C ILE A 43 0.87 -13.09 -5.13
N HIS A 44 -0.41 -12.78 -4.99
CA HIS A 44 -1.00 -11.57 -5.54
C HIS A 44 -0.48 -10.34 -4.80
N TYR A 45 -0.27 -9.28 -5.55
CA TYR A 45 -0.05 -7.96 -5.00
C TYR A 45 -0.59 -6.88 -5.92
N VAL A 46 -0.80 -5.69 -5.36
CA VAL A 46 -1.01 -4.46 -6.12
C VAL A 46 0.20 -3.57 -6.02
N THR A 47 0.43 -2.74 -7.04
CA THR A 47 1.48 -1.74 -7.02
C THR A 47 1.02 -0.42 -7.61
N LEU A 48 1.55 0.67 -7.07
CA LEU A 48 1.31 2.04 -7.51
C LEU A 48 2.59 2.86 -7.34
N GLY A 49 2.76 3.89 -8.16
CA GLY A 49 3.91 4.80 -8.06
C GLY A 49 5.22 4.22 -8.60
N LYS A 50 6.29 4.97 -8.40
CA LYS A 50 7.68 4.65 -8.80
C LYS A 50 8.63 5.23 -7.75
N GLY A 51 9.82 4.65 -7.62
CA GLY A 51 10.84 5.13 -6.67
C GLY A 51 11.30 4.03 -5.72
N PRO A 52 11.85 4.37 -4.54
CA PRO A 52 12.20 3.39 -3.51
C PRO A 52 10.99 2.53 -3.14
N LEU A 53 11.23 1.23 -2.93
CA LEU A 53 10.16 0.25 -2.71
C LEU A 53 9.69 0.26 -1.24
N VAL A 54 8.37 0.32 -1.06
CA VAL A 54 7.69 0.07 0.21
C VAL A 54 6.76 -1.12 0.05
N VAL A 55 6.96 -2.18 0.83
CA VAL A 55 6.10 -3.37 0.83
C VAL A 55 5.23 -3.38 2.07
N MET A 56 3.91 -3.49 1.86
CA MET A 56 2.88 -3.44 2.88
C MET A 56 2.22 -4.81 3.04
N ILE A 57 2.19 -5.32 4.27
CA ILE A 57 1.74 -6.66 4.64
C ILE A 57 0.54 -6.52 5.59
N HIS A 58 -0.64 -6.94 5.14
CA HIS A 58 -1.88 -6.87 5.93
C HIS A 58 -1.93 -7.95 7.04
N GLY A 59 -2.99 -7.92 7.85
CA GLY A 59 -3.26 -8.94 8.87
C GLY A 59 -4.61 -9.63 8.70
N PHE A 60 -5.14 -10.26 9.75
CA PHE A 60 -6.42 -10.94 9.75
C PHE A 60 -7.57 -10.00 10.17
N PRO A 61 -8.77 -10.04 9.54
CA PRO A 61 -9.15 -10.78 8.33
C PRO A 61 -9.10 -9.88 7.06
N ASP A 62 -8.05 -9.08 6.92
CA ASP A 62 -7.90 -8.08 5.86
C ASP A 62 -7.29 -8.66 4.57
N TYR A 63 -7.04 -7.79 3.59
CA TYR A 63 -6.27 -8.03 2.37
C TYR A 63 -5.62 -6.71 1.91
N TRP A 64 -4.98 -6.67 0.73
CA TRP A 64 -4.20 -5.50 0.27
C TRP A 64 -4.93 -4.14 0.41
N TYR A 65 -6.25 -4.12 0.27
CA TYR A 65 -7.07 -2.90 0.26
C TYR A 65 -7.07 -2.14 1.60
N THR A 66 -6.68 -2.78 2.70
CA THR A 66 -6.50 -2.11 4.00
C THR A 66 -5.50 -0.94 3.89
N TRP A 67 -4.55 -1.04 2.95
CA TRP A 67 -3.50 -0.06 2.71
C TRP A 67 -3.84 1.07 1.74
N ARG A 68 -5.08 1.14 1.24
CA ARG A 68 -5.47 2.09 0.16
C ARG A 68 -5.10 3.54 0.42
N HIS A 69 -5.25 4.00 1.66
CA HIS A 69 -4.93 5.38 2.05
C HIS A 69 -3.43 5.63 2.06
N GLN A 70 -2.64 4.69 2.59
CA GLN A 70 -1.17 4.78 2.61
C GLN A 70 -0.61 4.68 1.20
N MET A 71 -1.16 3.80 0.37
CA MET A 71 -0.78 3.69 -1.02
C MET A 71 -1.01 5.00 -1.77
N ALA A 72 -2.20 5.60 -1.63
CA ALA A 72 -2.53 6.87 -2.27
C ALA A 72 -1.61 8.01 -1.79
N ALA A 73 -1.28 8.05 -0.50
CA ALA A 73 -0.45 9.10 0.10
C ALA A 73 1.05 8.99 -0.25
N LEU A 74 1.56 7.78 -0.52
CA LEU A 74 2.99 7.54 -0.73
C LEU A 74 3.39 7.38 -2.20
N ALA A 75 2.43 7.12 -3.09
CA ALA A 75 2.68 6.77 -4.49
C ALA A 75 3.44 7.82 -5.32
N ASP A 76 3.39 9.10 -4.92
CA ASP A 76 4.09 10.18 -5.65
C ASP A 76 5.60 10.17 -5.42
N SER A 77 6.06 9.55 -4.32
CA SER A 77 7.48 9.51 -3.91
C SER A 77 8.07 8.10 -3.86
N PHE A 78 7.22 7.09 -3.77
CA PHE A 78 7.61 5.69 -3.57
C PHE A 78 6.91 4.78 -4.57
N GLN A 79 7.56 3.66 -4.89
CA GLN A 79 6.82 2.52 -5.42
C GLN A 79 6.22 1.77 -4.23
N VAL A 80 4.90 1.85 -4.07
CA VAL A 80 4.19 1.09 -3.04
C VAL A 80 3.73 -0.24 -3.61
N VAL A 81 3.85 -1.28 -2.79
CA VAL A 81 3.38 -2.64 -3.08
C VAL A 81 2.61 -3.13 -1.87
N ALA A 82 1.34 -3.48 -2.04
CA ALA A 82 0.55 -4.14 -1.00
C ALA A 82 0.24 -5.57 -1.44
N ILE A 83 0.66 -6.55 -0.64
CA ILE A 83 0.47 -7.96 -0.97
C ILE A 83 -0.86 -8.46 -0.44
N ASP A 84 -1.42 -9.48 -1.08
CA ASP A 84 -2.32 -10.42 -0.42
C ASP A 84 -1.45 -11.56 0.12
N MET A 85 -1.44 -11.77 1.43
CA MET A 85 -0.71 -12.89 2.03
C MET A 85 -1.25 -14.23 1.50
N ARG A 86 -0.40 -15.27 1.46
CA ARG A 86 -0.87 -16.62 1.10
C ARG A 86 -2.11 -16.99 1.91
N GLY A 87 -3.09 -17.60 1.27
CA GLY A 87 -4.38 -17.91 1.89
C GLY A 87 -5.44 -16.81 1.74
N TYR A 88 -5.06 -15.57 1.42
CA TYR A 88 -5.99 -14.44 1.35
C TYR A 88 -6.33 -14.04 -0.08
N ASN A 89 -7.57 -13.58 -0.25
CA ASN A 89 -8.10 -12.93 -1.46
C ASN A 89 -7.62 -13.56 -2.78
N ARG A 90 -6.72 -12.92 -3.54
CA ARG A 90 -6.29 -13.40 -4.87
C ARG A 90 -4.99 -14.21 -4.86
N SER A 91 -4.33 -14.32 -3.72
CA SER A 91 -3.19 -15.23 -3.55
C SER A 91 -3.65 -16.68 -3.45
N ASP A 92 -2.76 -17.60 -3.83
CA ASP A 92 -3.03 -19.04 -3.72
C ASP A 92 -3.27 -19.47 -2.27
N LYS A 93 -4.06 -20.53 -2.10
CA LYS A 93 -4.53 -21.07 -0.82
C LYS A 93 -4.06 -22.52 -0.70
N PRO A 94 -2.75 -22.76 -0.49
CA PRO A 94 -2.21 -24.10 -0.40
C PRO A 94 -2.86 -24.87 0.77
N LYS A 95 -3.07 -26.18 0.58
CA LYS A 95 -3.69 -27.05 1.59
C LYS A 95 -2.68 -27.44 2.66
N GLY A 96 -3.16 -27.57 3.90
CA GLY A 96 -2.33 -27.96 5.05
C GLY A 96 -1.86 -26.75 5.85
N VAL A 97 -1.85 -26.89 7.17
CA VAL A 97 -1.46 -25.81 8.11
C VAL A 97 0.03 -25.48 8.01
N GLU A 98 0.83 -26.47 7.66
CA GLU A 98 2.27 -26.35 7.43
C GLU A 98 2.61 -25.40 6.28
N GLN A 99 1.68 -25.20 5.33
CA GLN A 99 1.85 -24.25 4.23
C GLN A 99 1.76 -22.79 4.67
N TYR A 100 1.46 -22.53 5.95
CA TYR A 100 1.38 -21.19 6.54
C TYR A 100 2.44 -20.98 7.63
N ASP A 101 3.48 -21.81 7.65
CA ASP A 101 4.66 -21.61 8.51
C ASP A 101 5.30 -20.23 8.25
N ILE A 102 5.78 -19.60 9.32
CA ILE A 102 6.34 -18.23 9.27
C ILE A 102 7.46 -18.08 8.23
N LYS A 103 8.28 -19.12 8.01
CA LYS A 103 9.36 -19.10 7.01
C LYS A 103 8.82 -18.98 5.60
N LEU A 104 7.68 -19.60 5.32
CA LEU A 104 7.02 -19.53 4.02
C LEU A 104 6.38 -18.15 3.82
N LEU A 105 5.77 -17.58 4.86
CA LEU A 105 5.22 -16.22 4.83
C LEU A 105 6.30 -15.17 4.56
N VAL A 106 7.45 -15.27 5.22
CA VAL A 106 8.63 -14.42 4.98
C VAL A 106 9.16 -14.61 3.55
N GLY A 107 9.20 -15.86 3.08
CA GLY A 107 9.60 -16.21 1.72
C GLY A 107 8.73 -15.54 0.64
N ASP A 108 7.43 -15.40 0.88
CA ASP A 108 6.51 -14.73 -0.05
C ASP A 108 6.85 -13.25 -0.23
N VAL A 109 7.14 -12.56 0.87
CA VAL A 109 7.55 -11.16 0.84
C VAL A 109 8.84 -11.01 0.02
N ALA A 110 9.81 -11.90 0.24
CA ALA A 110 11.07 -11.92 -0.52
C ALA A 110 10.82 -12.18 -2.01
N ALA A 111 9.93 -13.12 -2.34
CA ALA A 111 9.56 -13.43 -3.71
C ALA A 111 8.93 -12.23 -4.42
N VAL A 112 8.05 -11.48 -3.75
CA VAL A 112 7.45 -10.25 -4.28
C VAL A 112 8.51 -9.17 -4.51
N ILE A 113 9.40 -8.93 -3.55
CA ILE A 113 10.50 -7.94 -3.69
C ILE A 113 11.39 -8.29 -4.90
N LYS A 114 11.76 -9.57 -5.02
CA LYS A 114 12.55 -10.08 -6.15
C LYS A 114 11.81 -9.92 -7.47
N HIS A 115 10.52 -10.25 -7.52
CA HIS A 115 9.69 -10.15 -8.73
C HIS A 115 9.54 -8.69 -9.20
N VAL A 116 9.44 -7.75 -8.26
CA VAL A 116 9.43 -6.31 -8.56
C VAL A 116 10.80 -5.81 -9.07
N GLY A 117 11.88 -6.56 -8.82
CA GLY A 117 13.24 -6.24 -9.26
C GLY A 117 14.00 -5.31 -8.32
N ALA A 118 13.52 -5.12 -7.09
CA ALA A 118 14.16 -4.28 -6.10
C ALA A 118 15.24 -5.04 -5.31
N LYS A 119 16.33 -4.36 -4.96
CA LYS A 119 17.41 -4.91 -4.10
C LYS A 119 17.20 -4.61 -2.61
N GLN A 120 16.40 -3.60 -2.30
CA GLN A 120 16.10 -3.14 -0.96
C GLN A 120 14.64 -2.67 -0.90
N ALA A 121 14.02 -2.82 0.26
CA ALA A 121 12.64 -2.40 0.49
C ALA A 121 12.47 -1.92 1.93
N THR A 122 11.61 -0.94 2.13
CA THR A 122 11.03 -0.65 3.44
C THR A 122 9.84 -1.58 3.66
N ILE A 123 9.80 -2.27 4.79
CA ILE A 123 8.72 -3.20 5.13
C ILE A 123 7.77 -2.56 6.12
N VAL A 124 6.48 -2.62 5.84
CA VAL A 124 5.40 -2.14 6.71
C VAL A 124 4.43 -3.29 6.95
N GLY A 125 4.17 -3.61 8.21
CA GLY A 125 3.28 -4.70 8.59
C GLY A 125 2.27 -4.27 9.64
N HIS A 126 1.06 -4.81 9.57
CA HIS A 126 0.00 -4.64 10.56
C HIS A 126 -0.52 -6.01 11.01
N ASP A 127 -0.78 -6.20 12.31
CA ASP A 127 -1.32 -7.45 12.88
C ASP A 127 -0.43 -8.68 12.54
N TRP A 128 -0.94 -9.75 11.91
CA TRP A 128 -0.15 -10.88 11.42
C TRP A 128 0.94 -10.42 10.45
N GLY A 129 0.65 -9.44 9.60
CA GLY A 129 1.63 -8.83 8.73
C GLY A 129 2.71 -8.08 9.50
N GLY A 130 2.40 -7.56 10.69
CA GLY A 130 3.37 -7.00 11.62
C GLY A 130 4.35 -8.08 12.10
N MET A 131 3.87 -9.25 12.48
CA MET A 131 4.73 -10.38 12.86
C MET A 131 5.61 -10.84 11.69
N VAL A 132 5.07 -10.92 10.47
CA VAL A 132 5.87 -11.27 9.28
C VAL A 132 6.93 -10.21 9.01
N ALA A 133 6.58 -8.92 9.12
CA ALA A 133 7.53 -7.82 8.96
C ALA A 133 8.69 -7.90 9.98
N TRP A 134 8.39 -8.21 11.25
CA TRP A 134 9.39 -8.41 12.30
C TRP A 134 10.34 -9.58 12.02
N GLN A 135 9.86 -10.66 11.41
CA GLN A 135 10.68 -11.82 11.07
C GLN A 135 11.49 -11.64 9.78
N PHE A 136 11.06 -10.71 8.91
CA PHE A 136 11.73 -10.40 7.66
C PHE A 136 12.94 -9.47 7.84
N ALA A 137 12.83 -8.50 8.75
CA ALA A 137 13.83 -7.44 8.99
C ALA A 137 15.05 -7.95 9.76
#